data_AF-A0A5N7BI72-F1
#
_entry.id   AF-A0A5N7BI72-F1
#
_cell.length_a   1.000
_cell.length_b   1.000
_cell.length_c   1.000
_cell.angle_alpha   90.00
_cell.angle_beta   90.00
_cell.angle_gamma   90.00
#
_symmetry.space_group_name_H-M   'P 1'
#
loop_
_entity.id
_entity.type
_entity.pdbx_description
1 polymer ?
#
loop_
_entity_poly.entity_id
_entity_poly.type
_entity_poly.pdbx_seq_one_letter_code
_entity_poly.pdbx_strand_id
1 'polypeptide(L)'
;MASDNDAFALDLYHIILSITHISKDPNNIVEKVRVPGSYISLRAAKAAAHSCLFDAGYEREFFTEYETNKDVFENRNLPERQGLVVFAVASDGTTFRVRIDTTANSRRLTTDYDDGRIPVPLYYVIQTTVEYSGEKEVSKVKDLNIMDAFVNYQEARRYAEKVLLSEDDALTKESYEAYDEAGPNETDCGYGENVVVHAVGQYGENYSISVIQTHELKNVALAEASMRIL
;
A
#
# COMPACT_ATOMS: atom_id res chain seq x y z
N MET A 1 -15.03 -42.27 8.74
CA MET A 1 -13.88 -41.44 8.32
C MET A 1 -14.47 -40.23 7.62
N ALA A 2 -14.67 -39.14 8.36
CA ALA A 2 -15.16 -37.89 7.81
C ALA A 2 -13.98 -37.19 7.14
N SER A 3 -14.19 -36.73 5.91
CA SER A 3 -13.26 -35.96 5.11
C SER A 3 -12.77 -34.73 5.89
N ASP A 4 -11.45 -34.57 6.00
CA ASP A 4 -10.85 -33.29 6.34
C ASP A 4 -11.36 -32.25 5.34
N ASN A 5 -12.16 -31.34 5.86
CA ASN A 5 -12.67 -30.21 5.12
C ASN A 5 -11.48 -29.27 4.96
N ASP A 6 -10.83 -29.31 3.80
CA ASP A 6 -9.68 -28.47 3.44
C ASP A 6 -10.17 -27.01 3.35
N ALA A 7 -10.34 -26.38 4.52
CA ALA A 7 -10.88 -25.06 4.67
C ALA A 7 -9.76 -24.05 4.38
N PHE A 8 -9.63 -23.68 3.11
CA PHE A 8 -8.75 -22.59 2.70
C PHE A 8 -9.21 -21.27 3.33
N ALA A 9 -8.25 -20.40 3.66
CA ALA A 9 -8.58 -19.07 4.15
C ALA A 9 -9.41 -18.32 3.11
N LEU A 10 -10.54 -17.76 3.54
CA LEU A 10 -11.45 -17.00 2.67
C LEU A 10 -10.85 -15.65 2.26
N ASP A 11 -10.00 -15.09 3.11
CA ASP A 11 -9.40 -13.77 2.96
C ASP A 11 -7.88 -13.84 3.09
N LEU A 12 -7.21 -12.89 2.45
CA LEU A 12 -5.79 -12.61 2.62
C LEU A 12 -5.62 -11.28 3.36
N TYR A 13 -4.62 -11.24 4.23
CA TYR A 13 -4.29 -10.09 5.05
C TYR A 13 -2.92 -9.54 4.62
N HIS A 14 -2.89 -8.32 4.11
CA HIS A 14 -1.74 -7.71 3.48
C HIS A 14 -1.14 -6.65 4.40
N ILE A 15 0.17 -6.71 4.61
CA ILE A 15 0.88 -5.66 5.35
C ILE A 15 1.21 -4.56 4.36
N ILE A 16 0.81 -3.33 4.67
CA ILE A 16 1.20 -2.14 3.90
C ILE A 16 2.10 -1.29 4.79
N LEU A 17 3.27 -0.93 4.26
CA LEU A 17 4.14 0.08 4.84
C LEU A 17 4.08 1.31 3.93
N SER A 18 3.55 2.42 4.45
CA SER A 18 3.64 3.72 3.79
C SER A 18 4.57 4.65 4.57
N ILE A 19 5.43 5.37 3.83
CA ILE A 19 6.40 6.32 4.35
C ILE A 19 6.18 7.66 3.67
N THR A 20 6.02 8.71 4.47
CA THR A 20 5.73 10.08 3.99
C THR A 20 6.73 11.08 4.57
N HIS A 21 6.93 12.22 3.90
CA HIS A 21 7.86 13.30 4.30
C HIS A 21 9.36 12.90 4.33
N ILE A 22 9.88 12.24 3.29
CA ILE A 22 11.32 11.96 3.15
C ILE A 22 12.05 13.28 2.78
N SER A 23 12.70 13.91 3.75
CA SER A 23 13.21 15.30 3.84
C SER A 23 14.00 16.02 2.70
N LYS A 24 13.90 15.71 1.39
CA LYS A 24 14.72 16.40 0.35
C LYS A 24 14.06 17.00 -0.91
N ASP A 25 12.75 16.91 -1.16
CA ASP A 25 12.12 17.55 -2.34
C ASP A 25 11.16 18.69 -1.93
N PRO A 26 11.29 19.93 -2.43
CA PRO A 26 10.28 20.98 -2.21
C PRO A 26 8.91 20.66 -2.83
N ASN A 27 8.78 19.61 -3.66
CA ASN A 27 7.52 19.04 -4.13
C ASN A 27 7.07 17.79 -3.31
N ASN A 28 7.68 17.55 -2.15
CA ASN A 28 7.72 16.27 -1.41
C ASN A 28 6.38 15.67 -1.00
N ILE A 29 5.83 14.82 -1.86
CA ILE A 29 4.80 13.85 -1.49
C ILE A 29 5.17 12.52 -2.12
N VAL A 30 6.44 12.12 -2.00
CA VAL A 30 6.80 10.74 -2.33
C VAL A 30 6.34 9.89 -1.16
N GLU A 31 5.07 9.50 -1.20
CA GLU A 31 4.56 8.39 -0.42
C GLU A 31 5.19 7.11 -0.97
N LYS A 32 6.13 6.54 -0.23
CA LYS A 32 6.71 5.26 -0.59
C LYS A 32 5.83 4.17 -0.03
N VAL A 33 5.19 3.40 -0.91
CA VAL A 33 4.31 2.29 -0.54
C VAL A 33 5.03 0.97 -0.77
N ARG A 34 4.96 0.09 0.22
CA ARG A 34 5.50 -1.28 0.15
C ARG A 34 4.48 -2.27 0.70
N VAL A 35 4.47 -3.46 0.12
CA VAL A 35 3.71 -4.60 0.65
C VAL A 35 4.68 -5.70 1.05
N PRO A 36 5.13 -5.75 2.33
CA PRO A 36 6.14 -6.72 2.78
C PRO A 36 5.72 -8.17 2.68
N GLY A 37 4.43 -8.45 2.81
CA GLY A 37 3.90 -9.81 2.80
C GLY A 37 2.39 -9.87 2.92
N SER A 38 1.87 -11.04 2.57
CA SER A 38 0.46 -11.42 2.68
C SER A 38 0.33 -12.67 3.53
N TYR A 39 -0.73 -12.76 4.32
CA TYR A 39 -0.92 -13.82 5.30
C TYR A 39 -2.33 -14.42 5.22
N ILE A 40 -2.44 -15.71 5.52
CA ILE A 40 -3.73 -16.43 5.54
C ILE A 40 -4.52 -16.25 6.84
N SER A 41 -3.97 -15.54 7.83
CA SER A 41 -4.67 -15.26 9.08
C SER A 41 -4.36 -13.85 9.60
N LEU A 42 -5.38 -13.19 10.13
CA LEU A 42 -5.23 -11.88 10.76
C LEU A 42 -4.24 -11.91 11.92
N ARG A 43 -4.16 -13.03 12.66
CA ARG A 43 -3.21 -13.19 13.78
C ARG A 43 -1.76 -13.11 13.28
N ALA A 44 -1.45 -13.85 12.22
CA ALA A 44 -0.12 -13.82 11.61
C ALA A 44 0.21 -12.42 11.06
N ALA A 45 -0.74 -11.80 10.35
CA ALA A 45 -0.58 -10.45 9.83
C ALA A 45 -0.31 -9.42 10.94
N LYS A 46 -1.01 -9.49 12.08
CA LYS A 46 -0.76 -8.60 13.22
C LYS A 46 0.65 -8.77 13.79
N ALA A 47 1.11 -10.01 13.95
CA ALA A 47 2.46 -10.27 14.42
C ALA A 47 3.51 -9.66 13.46
N ALA A 48 3.35 -9.89 12.17
CA ALA A 48 4.22 -9.32 11.14
C ALA A 48 4.16 -7.79 11.07
N ALA A 49 2.98 -7.19 11.21
CA ALA A 49 2.79 -5.74 11.20
C ALA A 49 3.56 -5.05 12.34
N HIS A 50 3.57 -5.63 13.54
CA HIS A 50 4.31 -5.08 14.68
C HIS A 50 5.84 -5.19 14.50
N SER A 51 6.33 -6.24 13.82
CA SER A 51 7.75 -6.42 13.53
C SER A 51 8.22 -5.66 12.28
N CYS A 52 7.30 -5.25 11.41
CA CYS A 52 7.57 -4.68 10.08
C CYS A 52 8.68 -3.61 10.04
N LEU A 53 8.64 -2.61 10.92
CA LEU A 53 9.66 -1.56 10.93
C LEU A 53 11.04 -2.08 11.37
N PHE A 54 11.08 -3.02 12.32
CA PHE A 54 12.33 -3.64 12.76
C PHE A 54 12.90 -4.57 11.69
N ASP A 55 12.05 -5.31 10.99
CA ASP A 55 12.45 -6.17 9.86
C ASP A 55 12.98 -5.33 8.68
N ALA A 56 12.48 -4.10 8.51
CA ALA A 56 13.04 -3.12 7.58
C ALA A 56 14.41 -2.56 8.03
N GLY A 57 14.82 -2.81 9.27
CA GLY A 57 16.07 -2.33 9.86
C GLY A 57 15.97 -0.99 10.57
N TYR A 58 14.77 -0.52 10.89
CA TYR A 58 14.61 0.66 11.75
C TYR A 58 14.64 0.25 13.22
N GLU A 59 15.43 0.95 14.02
CA GLU A 59 15.50 0.77 15.46
C GLU A 59 14.49 1.68 16.17
N ARG A 60 14.10 1.32 17.40
CA ARG A 60 13.09 2.10 18.15
C ARG A 60 13.56 3.54 18.38
N GLU A 61 14.87 3.70 18.57
CA GLU A 61 15.58 4.95 18.84
C GLU A 61 15.54 5.93 17.66
N PHE A 62 15.21 5.46 16.45
CA PHE A 62 15.03 6.33 15.28
C PHE A 62 13.75 7.16 15.36
N PHE A 63 12.82 6.75 16.22
CA PHE A 63 11.49 7.34 16.29
C PHE A 63 11.32 8.22 17.53
N THR A 64 10.96 9.48 17.30
CA THR A 64 10.54 10.40 18.35
C THR A 64 9.14 10.08 18.86
N GLU A 65 8.30 9.52 17.98
CA GLU A 65 6.99 9.00 18.31
C GLU A 65 6.85 7.60 17.74
N TYR A 66 6.34 6.65 18.51
CA TYR A 66 5.95 5.35 17.99
C TYR A 66 4.84 4.77 18.86
N GLU A 67 3.69 4.63 18.23
CA GLU A 67 2.40 4.25 18.79
C GLU A 67 1.90 2.97 18.12
N THR A 68 1.28 2.10 18.92
CA THR A 68 0.71 0.81 18.49
C THR A 68 -0.66 0.54 19.10
N ASN A 69 -1.13 1.41 19.98
CA ASN A 69 -2.40 1.27 20.65
C ASN A 69 -3.54 1.75 19.75
N LYS A 70 -4.45 0.83 19.45
CA LYS A 70 -5.66 1.07 18.66
C LYS A 70 -6.54 2.17 19.24
N ASP A 71 -6.68 2.25 20.56
CA ASP A 71 -7.51 3.28 21.21
C ASP A 71 -6.92 4.68 20.98
N VAL A 72 -5.59 4.78 20.91
CA VAL A 72 -4.92 6.04 20.59
C VAL A 72 -5.15 6.42 19.13
N PHE A 73 -5.12 5.46 18.22
CA PHE A 73 -5.46 5.70 16.80
C PHE A 73 -6.91 6.11 16.59
N GLU A 74 -7.85 5.57 17.36
CA GLU A 74 -9.27 5.93 17.25
C GLU A 74 -9.54 7.35 17.78
N ASN A 75 -8.83 7.74 18.85
CA ASN A 75 -8.95 9.07 19.44
C ASN A 75 -8.23 10.16 18.63
N ARG A 76 -7.13 9.81 17.95
CA ARG A 76 -6.43 10.72 17.06
C ARG A 76 -7.13 10.68 15.71
N ASN A 77 -7.61 11.81 15.21
CA ASN A 77 -8.24 11.89 13.89
C ASN A 77 -7.20 11.76 12.74
N LEU A 78 -6.44 10.67 12.73
CA LEU A 78 -5.37 10.39 11.78
C LEU A 78 -5.97 10.05 10.41
N PRO A 79 -5.39 10.57 9.31
CA PRO A 79 -5.69 10.05 7.97
C PRO A 79 -5.26 8.59 7.88
N GLU A 80 -5.94 7.80 7.04
CA GLU A 80 -5.63 6.38 6.80
C GLU A 80 -5.60 5.50 8.06
N ARG A 81 -6.47 5.76 9.04
CA ARG A 81 -6.51 5.00 10.31
C ARG A 81 -6.99 3.55 10.17
N GLN A 82 -7.68 3.21 9.08
CA GLN A 82 -8.27 1.89 8.92
C GLN A 82 -7.15 0.85 8.78
N GLY A 83 -7.24 -0.22 9.57
CA GLY A 83 -6.22 -1.27 9.58
C GLY A 83 -4.86 -0.84 10.17
N LEU A 84 -4.72 0.38 10.71
CA LEU A 84 -3.47 0.87 11.28
C LEU A 84 -3.04 0.05 12.51
N VAL A 85 -1.79 -0.43 12.47
CA VAL A 85 -1.18 -1.23 13.53
C VAL A 85 0.00 -0.50 14.17
N VAL A 86 0.79 0.22 13.37
CA VAL A 86 1.94 0.99 13.86
C VAL A 86 1.92 2.37 13.21
N PHE A 87 2.08 3.41 14.04
CA PHE A 87 2.36 4.77 13.61
C PHE A 87 3.66 5.21 14.24
N ALA A 88 4.61 5.68 13.45
CA ALA A 88 5.89 6.17 13.97
C ALA A 88 6.37 7.42 13.23
N VAL A 89 7.05 8.31 13.96
CA VAL A 89 7.59 9.56 13.42
C VAL A 89 9.07 9.65 13.78
N ALA A 90 9.92 9.73 12.76
CA ALA A 90 11.35 9.93 12.94
C ALA A 90 11.68 11.37 13.33
N SER A 91 12.91 11.59 13.82
CA SER A 91 13.37 12.92 14.25
C SER A 91 13.41 13.97 13.14
N ASP A 92 13.50 13.54 11.88
CA ASP A 92 13.46 14.38 10.69
C ASP A 92 12.02 14.68 10.20
N GLY A 93 11.00 14.19 10.93
CA GLY A 93 9.58 14.35 10.57
C GLY A 93 9.05 13.28 9.61
N THR A 94 9.90 12.36 9.14
CA THR A 94 9.45 11.23 8.30
C THR A 94 8.43 10.40 9.08
N THR A 95 7.25 10.19 8.50
CA THR A 95 6.17 9.44 9.14
C THR A 95 6.02 8.07 8.48
N PHE A 96 5.96 7.04 9.31
CA PHE A 96 5.82 5.63 8.94
C PHE A 96 4.46 5.13 9.43
N ARG A 97 3.73 4.46 8.54
CA ARG A 97 2.46 3.80 8.85
C ARG A 97 2.52 2.36 8.42
N VAL A 98 2.21 1.45 9.34
CA VAL A 98 2.04 0.03 9.04
C VAL A 98 0.57 -0.33 9.19
N ARG A 99 -0.06 -0.81 8.12
CA ARG A 99 -1.47 -1.16 8.05
C ARG A 99 -1.67 -2.62 7.64
N ILE A 100 -2.84 -3.15 7.98
CA ILE A 100 -3.34 -4.42 7.47
C ILE A 100 -4.58 -4.14 6.61
N ASP A 101 -4.44 -4.41 5.32
CA ASP A 101 -5.56 -4.43 4.38
C ASP A 101 -6.01 -5.88 4.15
N THR A 102 -7.25 -6.05 3.70
CA THR A 102 -7.86 -7.38 3.49
C THR A 102 -8.45 -7.47 2.09
N THR A 103 -8.15 -8.56 1.38
CA THR A 103 -8.81 -8.90 0.12
C THR A 103 -9.35 -10.32 0.18
N ALA A 104 -10.32 -10.62 -0.68
CA ALA A 104 -10.80 -11.99 -0.84
C ALA A 104 -9.70 -12.89 -1.41
N ASN A 105 -9.56 -14.10 -0.87
CA ASN A 105 -8.64 -15.11 -1.38
C ASN A 105 -9.23 -15.86 -2.59
N SER A 106 -9.63 -15.12 -3.63
CA SER A 106 -10.28 -15.65 -4.83
C SER A 106 -9.44 -16.72 -5.55
N ARG A 107 -8.11 -16.64 -5.38
CA ARG A 107 -7.12 -17.56 -5.98
C ARG A 107 -6.80 -18.77 -5.08
N ARG A 108 -7.44 -18.88 -3.91
CA ARG A 108 -7.26 -19.96 -2.93
C ARG A 108 -5.78 -20.20 -2.61
N LEU A 109 -5.03 -19.12 -2.43
CA LEU A 109 -3.63 -19.20 -2.06
C LEU A 109 -3.50 -19.80 -0.67
N THR A 110 -2.53 -20.70 -0.53
CA THR A 110 -2.24 -21.41 0.71
C THR A 110 -0.77 -21.22 1.08
N THR A 111 -0.43 -21.67 2.28
CA THR A 111 0.95 -21.71 2.74
C THR A 111 1.14 -22.89 3.69
N ASP A 112 2.32 -23.46 3.63
CA ASP A 112 2.87 -24.43 4.57
C ASP A 112 3.80 -23.77 5.60
N TYR A 113 3.99 -22.45 5.54
CA TYR A 113 4.85 -21.73 6.47
C TYR A 113 4.17 -21.56 7.83
N ASP A 114 4.94 -21.82 8.90
CA ASP A 114 4.48 -21.69 10.28
C ASP A 114 4.02 -20.27 10.63
N ASP A 115 4.59 -19.26 9.96
CA ASP A 115 4.23 -17.86 10.12
C ASP A 115 2.96 -17.47 9.36
N GLY A 116 2.37 -18.39 8.59
CA GLY A 116 1.15 -18.18 7.81
C GLY A 116 1.32 -17.21 6.63
N ARG A 117 2.54 -16.94 6.18
CA ARG A 117 2.83 -16.05 5.04
C ARG A 117 2.66 -16.77 3.71
N ILE A 118 2.08 -16.09 2.72
CA ILE A 118 2.03 -16.60 1.34
C ILE A 118 3.46 -16.67 0.76
N PRO A 119 3.92 -17.84 0.30
CA PRO A 119 5.33 -18.07 -0.07
C PRO A 119 5.69 -17.51 -1.45
N VAL A 120 4.69 -17.16 -2.27
CA VAL A 120 4.90 -16.62 -3.62
C VAL A 120 4.79 -15.09 -3.62
N PRO A 121 5.59 -14.38 -4.44
CA PRO A 121 5.41 -12.96 -4.63
C PRO A 121 4.05 -12.69 -5.28
N LEU A 122 3.38 -11.63 -4.84
CA LEU A 122 2.12 -11.16 -5.40
C LEU A 122 2.32 -9.77 -6.01
N TYR A 123 1.42 -9.39 -6.91
CA TYR A 123 1.29 -8.08 -7.51
C TYR A 123 -0.01 -7.47 -7.02
N TYR A 124 0.08 -6.35 -6.32
CA TYR A 124 -1.05 -5.66 -5.72
C TYR A 124 -1.46 -4.51 -6.61
N VAL A 125 -2.76 -4.39 -6.85
CA VAL A 125 -3.33 -3.18 -7.43
C VAL A 125 -3.70 -2.27 -6.27
N ILE A 126 -3.05 -1.11 -6.20
CA ILE A 126 -3.22 -0.14 -5.12
C ILE A 126 -3.82 1.13 -5.70
N GLN A 127 -4.90 1.61 -5.10
CA GLN A 127 -5.44 2.93 -5.39
C GLN A 127 -4.97 3.90 -4.31
N THR A 128 -4.24 4.94 -4.71
CA THR A 128 -3.93 6.10 -3.88
C THR A 128 -4.80 7.26 -4.32
N THR A 129 -5.51 7.87 -3.37
CA THR A 129 -6.33 9.07 -3.61
C THR A 129 -5.67 10.26 -2.93
N VAL A 130 -5.35 11.28 -3.73
CA VAL A 130 -4.71 12.50 -3.26
C VAL A 130 -5.65 13.68 -3.48
N GLU A 131 -5.82 14.49 -2.45
CA GLU A 131 -6.54 15.76 -2.53
C GLU A 131 -5.53 16.90 -2.60
N TYR A 132 -5.57 17.68 -3.69
CA TYR A 132 -4.77 18.88 -3.85
C TYR A 132 -5.54 20.07 -3.27
N SER A 133 -5.16 20.54 -2.08
CA SER A 133 -5.62 21.85 -1.62
C SER A 133 -4.82 22.92 -2.36
N GLY A 134 -5.49 23.81 -3.11
CA GLY A 134 -4.87 24.94 -3.82
C GLY A 134 -4.14 25.97 -2.92
N GLU A 135 -4.06 25.73 -1.62
CA GLU A 135 -3.19 26.46 -0.70
C GLU A 135 -1.84 25.73 -0.58
N LYS A 136 -0.81 26.32 -1.21
CA LYS A 136 0.65 26.03 -1.11
C LYS A 136 1.06 24.66 -0.53
N GLU A 137 1.57 23.81 -1.41
CA GLU A 137 2.62 22.79 -1.17
C GLU A 137 2.31 21.60 -0.25
N VAL A 138 1.05 21.30 0.05
CA VAL A 138 0.73 20.04 0.76
C VAL A 138 -0.46 19.34 0.11
N SER A 139 -0.23 18.57 -0.96
CA SER A 139 -1.18 17.53 -1.32
C SER A 139 -1.18 16.48 -0.22
N LYS A 140 -2.37 16.10 0.23
CA LYS A 140 -2.54 15.15 1.32
C LYS A 140 -3.04 13.85 0.72
N VAL A 141 -2.31 12.76 1.00
CA VAL A 141 -2.82 11.42 0.77
C VAL A 141 -4.06 11.27 1.65
N LYS A 142 -5.21 11.16 0.99
CA LYS A 142 -6.51 11.01 1.64
C LYS A 142 -6.74 9.56 1.99
N ASP A 143 -6.40 8.69 1.05
CA ASP A 143 -6.61 7.25 1.18
C ASP A 143 -5.63 6.45 0.33
N LEU A 144 -5.33 5.23 0.79
CA LEU A 144 -4.56 4.24 0.05
C LEU A 144 -5.13 2.86 0.38
N ASN A 145 -5.58 2.16 -0.65
CA ASN A 145 -6.26 0.86 -0.51
C ASN A 145 -5.69 -0.18 -1.48
N ILE A 146 -5.51 -1.41 -1.01
CA ILE A 146 -5.32 -2.57 -1.90
C ILE A 146 -6.67 -2.97 -2.48
N MET A 147 -6.77 -2.97 -3.81
CA MET A 147 -7.98 -3.35 -4.54
C MET A 147 -8.06 -4.87 -4.76
N ASP A 148 -6.97 -5.49 -5.19
CA ASP A 148 -6.84 -6.96 -5.34
C ASP A 148 -5.34 -7.34 -5.42
N ALA A 149 -5.03 -8.63 -5.24
CA ALA A 149 -3.69 -9.21 -5.26
C ALA A 149 -3.59 -10.40 -6.23
N PHE A 150 -2.61 -10.38 -7.12
CA PHE A 150 -2.45 -11.34 -8.22
C PHE A 150 -1.10 -12.06 -8.15
N VAL A 151 -1.02 -13.27 -8.67
CA VAL A 151 0.28 -13.98 -8.83
C VAL A 151 1.00 -13.57 -10.11
N ASN A 152 0.34 -12.82 -11.00
CA ASN A 152 0.83 -12.45 -12.32
C ASN A 152 0.66 -10.94 -12.56
N TYR A 153 1.73 -10.27 -12.96
CA TYR A 153 1.73 -8.84 -13.28
C TYR A 153 0.73 -8.46 -14.36
N GLN A 154 0.62 -9.24 -15.45
CA GLN A 154 -0.28 -8.94 -16.57
C GLN A 154 -1.75 -9.00 -16.13
N GLU A 155 -2.10 -9.87 -15.19
CA GLU A 155 -3.46 -9.90 -14.63
C GLU A 155 -3.72 -8.69 -13.73
N ALA A 156 -2.78 -8.35 -12.86
CA ALA A 156 -2.87 -7.15 -12.03
C ALA A 156 -2.99 -5.89 -12.88
N ARG A 157 -2.18 -5.78 -13.95
CA ARG A 157 -2.21 -4.67 -14.89
C ARG A 157 -3.57 -4.53 -15.57
N ARG A 158 -4.13 -5.61 -16.13
CA ARG A 158 -5.45 -5.58 -16.78
C ARG A 158 -6.57 -5.18 -15.83
N TYR A 159 -6.44 -5.56 -14.56
CA TYR A 159 -7.37 -5.11 -13.52
C TYR A 159 -7.17 -3.62 -13.22
N ALA A 160 -5.92 -3.17 -13.03
CA ALA A 160 -5.58 -1.77 -12.79
C ALA A 160 -6.09 -0.81 -13.88
N GLU A 161 -5.97 -1.20 -15.16
CA GLU A 161 -6.48 -0.42 -16.31
C GLU A 161 -8.01 -0.21 -16.28
N LYS A 162 -8.75 -1.02 -15.52
CA LYS A 162 -10.22 -1.05 -15.50
C LYS A 162 -10.84 -0.71 -14.16
N VAL A 163 -10.06 -0.67 -13.08
CA VAL A 163 -10.60 -0.59 -11.70
C VAL A 163 -11.40 0.69 -11.44
N LEU A 164 -11.10 1.77 -12.17
CA LEU A 164 -11.81 3.05 -12.10
C LEU A 164 -13.00 3.16 -13.06
N LEU A 165 -13.26 2.12 -13.84
CA LEU A 165 -14.31 2.08 -14.86
C LEU A 165 -15.42 1.12 -14.41
N SER A 166 -16.66 1.51 -14.61
CA SER A 166 -17.83 0.73 -14.21
C SER A 166 -18.90 0.85 -15.29
N GLU A 167 -19.27 -0.26 -15.92
CA GLU A 167 -20.39 -0.27 -16.88
C GLU A 167 -21.73 -0.05 -16.14
N ASP A 168 -21.88 -0.60 -14.94
CA ASP A 168 -23.09 -0.50 -14.12
C ASP A 168 -23.36 0.95 -13.68
N ASP A 169 -22.30 1.70 -13.35
CA ASP A 169 -22.37 3.11 -12.96
C ASP A 169 -22.12 4.07 -14.14
N ALA A 170 -21.98 3.54 -15.36
CA ALA A 170 -21.62 4.27 -16.58
C ALA A 170 -20.35 5.15 -16.44
N LEU A 171 -19.40 4.74 -15.61
CA LEU A 171 -18.11 5.39 -15.44
C LEU A 171 -17.16 4.95 -16.54
N THR A 172 -16.89 5.87 -17.46
CA THR A 172 -15.91 5.74 -18.53
C THR A 172 -14.74 6.68 -18.31
N LYS A 173 -13.72 6.62 -19.18
CA LYS A 173 -12.56 7.54 -19.11
C LYS A 173 -12.99 9.01 -19.22
N GLU A 174 -14.02 9.29 -20.02
CA GLU A 174 -14.60 10.62 -20.22
C GLU A 174 -15.36 11.14 -19.00
N SER A 175 -15.57 10.31 -17.97
CA SER A 175 -16.14 10.74 -16.69
C SER A 175 -15.14 11.54 -15.85
N TYR A 176 -13.86 11.48 -16.20
CA TYR A 176 -12.73 12.15 -15.54
C TYR A 176 -12.27 13.37 -16.35
N GLU A 177 -11.72 14.38 -15.68
CA GLU A 177 -11.14 15.56 -16.34
C GLU A 177 -9.86 15.22 -17.11
N ALA A 178 -9.09 14.28 -16.57
CA ALA A 178 -7.92 13.68 -17.19
C ALA A 178 -7.88 12.19 -16.86
N TYR A 179 -7.41 11.38 -17.81
CA TYR A 179 -7.24 9.95 -17.65
C TYR A 179 -6.04 9.50 -18.48
N ASP A 180 -4.93 9.25 -17.80
CA ASP A 180 -3.65 8.85 -18.37
C ASP A 180 -3.36 7.38 -18.05
N GLU A 181 -2.90 6.64 -19.05
CA GLU A 181 -2.55 5.21 -18.92
C GLU A 181 -1.12 4.96 -19.37
N ALA A 182 -0.46 4.00 -18.73
CA ALA A 182 0.84 3.53 -19.15
C ALA A 182 0.75 2.88 -20.54
N GLY A 183 1.73 3.12 -21.40
CA GLY A 183 1.83 2.44 -22.69
C GLY A 183 1.93 0.91 -22.53
N PRO A 184 1.63 0.11 -23.58
CA PRO A 184 1.52 -1.36 -23.47
C PRO A 184 2.73 -2.09 -22.89
N ASN A 185 3.92 -1.49 -23.02
CA ASN A 185 5.20 -2.03 -22.52
C ASN A 185 5.82 -1.18 -21.41
N GLU A 186 5.12 -0.15 -20.95
CA GLU A 186 5.58 0.77 -19.90
C GLU A 186 5.01 0.32 -18.55
N THR A 187 5.76 0.52 -17.48
CA THR A 187 5.33 0.17 -16.11
C THR A 187 4.59 1.30 -15.40
N ASP A 188 4.64 2.50 -15.96
CA ASP A 188 4.00 3.69 -15.41
C ASP A 188 3.55 4.67 -16.51
N CYS A 189 2.65 5.58 -16.15
CA CYS A 189 2.11 6.63 -17.00
C CYS A 189 2.77 8.00 -16.79
N GLY A 190 3.92 8.05 -16.10
CA GLY A 190 4.64 9.30 -15.80
C GLY A 190 4.16 10.06 -14.55
N TYR A 191 3.16 9.56 -13.82
CA TYR A 191 2.65 10.16 -12.57
C TYR A 191 3.17 9.51 -11.28
N GLY A 192 4.17 8.62 -11.41
CA GLY A 192 4.81 7.96 -10.29
C GLY A 192 5.28 6.56 -10.66
N GLU A 193 6.25 6.04 -9.91
CA GLU A 193 6.76 4.69 -10.14
C GLU A 193 5.63 3.66 -10.02
N ASN A 194 5.50 2.79 -11.01
CA ASN A 194 4.48 1.73 -11.08
C ASN A 194 3.02 2.22 -11.18
N VAL A 195 2.76 3.52 -11.40
CA VAL A 195 1.40 4.06 -11.61
C VAL A 195 0.93 3.74 -13.02
N VAL A 196 0.08 2.72 -13.17
CA VAL A 196 -0.44 2.25 -14.46
C VAL A 196 -1.54 3.16 -14.99
N VAL A 197 -2.36 3.73 -14.09
CA VAL A 197 -3.42 4.69 -14.44
C VAL A 197 -3.35 5.88 -13.50
N HIS A 198 -3.48 7.07 -14.06
CA HIS A 198 -3.73 8.29 -13.31
C HIS A 198 -5.02 8.94 -13.82
N ALA A 199 -5.93 9.31 -12.92
CA ALA A 199 -7.18 9.97 -13.28
C ALA A 199 -7.46 11.16 -12.36
N VAL A 200 -8.07 12.21 -12.91
CA VAL A 200 -8.49 13.40 -12.16
C VAL A 200 -10.02 13.48 -12.16
N GLY A 201 -10.63 13.39 -10.99
CA GLY A 201 -12.06 13.54 -10.81
C GLY A 201 -12.52 15.00 -11.03
N GLN A 202 -13.81 15.18 -11.31
CA GLN A 202 -14.44 16.49 -11.58
C GLN A 202 -14.35 17.51 -10.42
N TYR A 203 -13.97 17.04 -9.23
CA TYR A 203 -13.80 17.87 -8.04
C TYR A 203 -12.32 18.05 -7.65
N GLY A 204 -11.38 17.68 -8.53
CA GLY A 204 -9.94 17.83 -8.33
C GLY A 204 -9.26 16.70 -7.54
N GLU A 205 -9.99 15.63 -7.22
CA GLU A 205 -9.43 14.43 -6.60
C GLU A 205 -8.57 13.68 -7.61
N ASN A 206 -7.34 13.33 -7.22
CA ASN A 206 -6.43 12.57 -8.08
C ASN A 206 -6.41 11.11 -7.63
N TYR A 207 -6.58 10.22 -8.58
CA TYR A 207 -6.58 8.77 -8.39
C TYR A 207 -5.37 8.19 -9.11
N SER A 208 -4.45 7.60 -8.34
CA SER A 208 -3.29 6.87 -8.89
C SER A 208 -3.49 5.37 -8.65
N ILE A 209 -3.52 4.60 -9.72
CA ILE A 209 -3.62 3.14 -9.67
C ILE A 209 -2.25 2.54 -9.97
N SER A 210 -1.64 1.94 -8.96
CA SER A 210 -0.31 1.33 -9.06
C SER A 210 -0.36 -0.18 -9.06
N VAL A 211 0.59 -0.82 -9.76
CA VAL A 211 0.83 -2.27 -9.67
C VAL A 211 2.17 -2.53 -9.00
N ILE A 212 2.15 -2.92 -7.72
CA ILE A 212 3.37 -3.09 -6.92
C ILE A 212 3.58 -4.57 -6.61
N GLN A 213 4.81 -5.06 -6.71
CA GLN A 213 5.15 -6.43 -6.31
C GLN A 213 5.45 -6.53 -4.80
N THR A 214 5.17 -7.68 -4.19
CA THR A 214 5.65 -8.02 -2.84
C THR A 214 7.14 -7.70 -2.74
N HIS A 215 7.50 -6.93 -1.72
CA HIS A 215 8.89 -6.55 -1.49
C HIS A 215 9.29 -6.96 -0.07
N GLU A 216 9.98 -8.08 0.07
CA GLU A 216 10.49 -8.51 1.37
C GLU A 216 11.42 -7.44 1.94
N LEU A 217 11.19 -7.08 3.18
CA LEU A 217 12.04 -6.13 3.89
C LEU A 217 13.31 -6.86 4.31
N LYS A 218 14.36 -6.80 3.48
CA LYS A 218 15.72 -7.21 3.87
C LYS A 218 16.60 -5.98 3.87
N ASN A 219 16.97 -5.50 5.07
CA ASN A 219 17.93 -4.41 5.28
C ASN A 219 17.61 -3.11 4.49
N VAL A 220 16.33 -2.73 4.45
CA VAL A 220 15.86 -1.56 3.69
C VAL A 220 16.46 -0.26 4.22
N ALA A 221 16.64 -0.16 5.55
CA ALA A 221 17.25 1.01 6.19
C ALA A 221 18.67 1.29 5.68
N LEU A 222 19.47 0.28 5.34
CA LEU A 222 20.83 0.46 4.80
C LEU A 222 20.81 1.09 3.40
N ALA A 223 19.87 0.69 2.55
CA ALA A 223 19.70 1.27 1.22
C ALA A 223 19.20 2.73 1.31
N GLU A 224 18.30 3.03 2.24
CA GLU A 224 17.77 4.38 2.42
C GLU A 224 18.76 5.33 3.12
N ALA A 225 19.51 4.85 4.10
CA ALA A 225 20.59 5.61 4.73
C ALA A 225 21.69 5.97 3.72
N SER A 226 21.98 5.08 2.76
CA SER A 226 22.94 5.33 1.69
C SER A 226 22.47 6.43 0.73
N MET A 227 21.15 6.52 0.45
CA MET A 227 20.57 7.60 -0.36
C MET A 227 20.53 8.96 0.36
N ARG A 228 20.61 8.99 1.70
CA ARG A 228 20.65 10.23 2.49
C ARG A 228 22.03 10.91 2.47
N ILE A 229 23.10 10.15 2.21
CA ILE A 229 24.51 10.61 2.26
C ILE A 229 24.98 11.22 0.92
N LEU A 230 24.24 11.02 -0.18
CA LEU A 230 24.42 11.73 -1.44
C LEU A 230 23.61 13.05 -1.46
#